data_AF-A0A3C1IXQ6-F1
#
_entry.id   AF-A0A3C1IXQ6-F1
#
_cell.length_a   1.000
_cell.length_b   1.000
_cell.length_c   1.000
_cell.angle_alpha   90.00
_cell.angle_beta   90.00
_cell.angle_gamma   90.00
#
_symmetry.space_group_name_H-M   'P 1'
#
loop_
_entity.id
_entity.type
_entity.pdbx_description
1 polymer ?
#
loop_
_entity_poly.entity_id
_entity_poly.type
_entity_poly.pdbx_seq_one_letter_code
_entity_poly.pdbx_strand_id
1 'polypeptide(L)'
;ALKGAQNARLSLNKKVKELGDKSGKVIPRYIGRFKNALENNLNMSEVLSILNEMLKSKEDKEDILATVLEFDRVLGLNLNNIKDYSVVIADEQIEKYARERDAARAEKRYEDADKFRKLIEEAGFKVF
;
A
#
# COMPACT_ATOMS: atom_id res chain seq x y z
N ALA A 1 -0.79 4.55 15.71
CA ALA A 1 0.37 4.28 14.86
C ALA A 1 0.25 2.95 14.10
N LEU A 2 0.02 1.81 14.77
CA LEU A 2 0.06 0.46 14.16
C LEU A 2 -0.91 0.25 12.97
N LYS A 3 -2.18 0.67 13.10
CA LYS A 3 -3.17 0.54 11.99
C LYS A 3 -2.78 1.33 10.74
N GLY A 4 -2.20 2.52 10.91
CA GLY A 4 -1.73 3.33 9.78
C GLY A 4 -0.60 2.64 9.01
N ALA A 5 0.33 2.01 9.72
CA ALA A 5 1.40 1.24 9.11
C ALA A 5 0.87 -0.01 8.37
N GLN A 6 -0.13 -0.69 8.94
CA GLN A 6 -0.78 -1.83 8.30
C GLN A 6 -1.44 -1.43 6.97
N ASN A 7 -2.23 -0.35 6.95
CA ASN A 7 -2.86 0.12 5.71
C ASN A 7 -1.84 0.57 4.67
N ALA A 8 -0.78 1.26 5.10
CA ALA A 8 0.29 1.68 4.22
C ALA A 8 0.96 0.47 3.55
N ARG A 9 1.20 -0.61 4.31
CA ARG A 9 1.75 -1.86 3.78
C ARG A 9 0.80 -2.54 2.80
N LEU A 10 -0.49 -2.61 3.11
CA LEU A 10 -1.48 -3.21 2.20
C LEU A 10 -1.59 -2.43 0.89
N SER A 11 -1.65 -1.10 0.97
CA SER A 11 -1.67 -0.24 -0.22
C SER A 11 -0.39 -0.37 -1.05
N LEU A 12 0.77 -0.45 -0.41
CA LEU A 12 2.03 -0.70 -1.09
C LEU A 12 2.02 -2.05 -1.81
N ASN A 13 1.64 -3.13 -1.11
CA ASN A 13 1.57 -4.47 -1.69
C ASN A 13 0.67 -4.53 -2.92
N LYS A 14 -0.52 -3.91 -2.84
CA LYS A 14 -1.46 -3.83 -3.95
C LYS A 14 -0.84 -3.12 -5.16
N LYS A 15 -0.26 -1.93 -4.95
CA LYS A 15 0.38 -1.16 -6.02
C LYS A 15 1.54 -1.90 -6.67
N VAL A 16 2.39 -2.54 -5.87
CA VAL A 16 3.53 -3.32 -6.39
C VAL A 16 3.02 -4.47 -7.26
N LYS A 17 1.98 -5.16 -6.83
CA LYS A 17 1.35 -6.23 -7.60
C LYS A 17 0.75 -5.74 -8.93
N GLU A 18 0.17 -4.55 -8.95
CA GLU A 18 -0.40 -3.91 -10.16
C GLU A 18 0.65 -3.48 -11.20
N LEU A 19 1.94 -3.47 -10.84
CA LEU A 19 3.05 -3.24 -11.78
C LEU A 19 3.31 -4.46 -12.68
N GLY A 20 2.83 -5.65 -12.29
CA GLY A 20 3.02 -6.91 -13.00
C GLY A 20 4.36 -7.58 -12.67
N ASP A 21 4.80 -8.50 -13.54
CA ASP A 21 5.97 -9.36 -13.29
C ASP A 21 7.10 -9.14 -14.33
N LYS A 22 6.99 -8.11 -15.16
CA LYS A 22 7.97 -7.83 -16.20
C LYS A 22 9.24 -7.22 -15.60
N SER A 23 10.39 -7.71 -16.05
CA SER A 23 11.68 -7.14 -15.68
C SER A 23 11.91 -5.83 -16.43
N GLY A 24 12.14 -4.75 -15.68
CA GLY A 24 12.57 -3.46 -16.22
C GLY A 24 13.99 -3.11 -15.81
N LYS A 25 14.33 -1.83 -15.94
CA LYS A 25 15.59 -1.21 -15.54
C LYS A 25 15.38 -0.33 -14.32
N VAL A 26 16.36 -0.36 -13.42
CA VAL A 26 16.36 0.52 -12.25
C VAL A 26 16.50 1.97 -12.68
N ILE A 27 15.66 2.85 -12.11
CA ILE A 27 15.60 4.28 -12.41
C ILE A 27 16.64 5.03 -11.56
N PRO A 28 17.78 5.50 -12.14
CA PRO A 28 18.92 5.96 -11.34
C PRO A 28 18.64 7.16 -10.45
N ARG A 29 17.76 8.08 -10.88
CA ARG A 29 17.39 9.26 -10.09
C ARG A 29 16.71 8.91 -8.76
N TYR A 30 15.91 7.83 -8.74
CA TYR A 30 15.24 7.39 -7.51
C TYR A 30 16.22 6.66 -6.58
N ILE A 31 17.16 5.89 -7.13
CA ILE A 31 18.26 5.28 -6.35
C ILE A 31 19.12 6.35 -5.67
N GLY A 32 19.50 7.40 -6.39
CA GLY A 32 20.30 8.50 -5.82
C GLY A 32 19.57 9.19 -4.67
N ARG A 33 18.29 9.55 -4.85
CA ARG A 33 17.47 10.14 -3.79
C ARG A 33 17.30 9.22 -2.60
N PHE A 34 17.08 7.93 -2.84
CA PHE A 34 16.94 6.93 -1.78
C PHE A 34 18.22 6.81 -0.94
N LYS A 35 19.39 6.74 -1.59
CA LYS A 35 20.69 6.72 -0.90
C LYS A 35 20.90 7.98 -0.07
N ASN A 36 20.68 9.16 -0.66
CA ASN A 36 20.83 10.43 0.06
C ASN A 36 19.92 10.49 1.30
N ALA A 37 18.67 10.01 1.20
CA ALA A 37 17.76 9.95 2.33
C ALA A 37 18.26 9.00 3.43
N LEU A 38 18.86 7.86 3.08
CA LEU A 38 19.45 6.94 4.05
C LEU A 38 20.73 7.50 4.69
N GLU A 39 21.59 8.15 3.91
CA GLU A 39 22.81 8.81 4.39
C GLU A 39 22.50 9.99 5.32
N ASN A 40 21.35 10.65 5.11
CA ASN A 40 20.83 11.68 6.00
C ASN A 40 20.13 11.08 7.23
N ASN A 41 20.91 10.46 8.14
CA ASN A 41 20.41 9.90 9.40
C ASN A 41 19.24 8.90 9.24
N LEU A 42 19.29 8.04 8.21
CA LEU A 42 18.25 7.06 7.91
C LEU A 42 16.86 7.71 7.86
N ASN A 43 16.71 8.77 7.08
CA ASN A 43 15.47 9.53 6.97
C ASN A 43 14.36 8.71 6.30
N MET A 44 13.70 7.85 7.09
CA MET A 44 12.67 6.93 6.60
C MET A 44 11.43 7.65 6.09
N SER A 45 11.12 8.83 6.64
CA SER A 45 10.01 9.67 6.15
C SER A 45 10.23 10.09 4.70
N GLU A 46 11.47 10.48 4.36
CA GLU A 46 11.84 10.84 3.01
C GLU A 46 11.90 9.63 2.09
N VAL A 47 12.45 8.50 2.54
CA VAL A 47 12.43 7.22 1.81
C VAL A 47 11.01 6.84 1.39
N LEU A 48 10.05 6.90 2.32
CA LEU A 48 8.64 6.59 2.03
C LEU A 48 8.01 7.61 1.08
N SER A 49 8.44 8.88 1.14
CA SER A 49 7.97 9.92 0.22
C SER A 49 8.47 9.65 -1.21
N ILE A 50 9.76 9.33 -1.37
CA ILE A 50 10.39 8.96 -2.64
C ILE A 50 9.68 7.74 -3.26
N LEU A 51 9.44 6.70 -2.46
CA LEU A 51 8.73 5.50 -2.91
C LEU A 51 7.31 5.83 -3.42
N ASN A 52 6.56 6.66 -2.67
CA ASN A 52 5.22 7.07 -3.06
C ASN A 52 5.19 7.94 -4.32
N GLU A 53 6.18 8.82 -4.48
CA GLU A 53 6.34 9.65 -5.67
C GLU A 53 6.61 8.79 -6.90
N MET A 54 7.54 7.83 -6.79
CA MET A 54 7.88 6.91 -7.87
C MET A 54 6.68 6.06 -8.30
N LEU A 55 5.93 5.49 -7.34
CA LEU A 55 4.72 4.71 -7.60
C LEU A 55 3.59 5.52 -8.28
N LYS A 56 3.65 6.86 -8.24
CA LYS A 56 2.68 7.76 -8.90
C LYS A 56 3.23 8.44 -10.15
N SER A 57 4.49 8.17 -10.50
CA SER A 57 5.16 8.79 -11.63
C SER A 57 4.64 8.26 -12.97
N LYS A 58 5.08 8.89 -14.07
CA LYS A 58 4.77 8.45 -15.44
C LYS A 58 5.83 7.50 -16.03
N GLU A 59 6.70 6.97 -15.18
CA GLU A 59 7.72 6.00 -15.60
C GLU A 59 7.08 4.66 -15.97
N ASP A 60 7.82 3.86 -16.73
CA ASP A 60 7.35 2.54 -17.14
C ASP A 60 7.17 1.63 -15.93
N LYS A 61 6.11 0.81 -15.94
CA LYS A 61 5.73 -0.02 -14.79
C LYS A 61 6.82 -1.01 -14.42
N GLU A 62 7.44 -1.63 -15.42
CA GLU A 62 8.57 -2.55 -15.25
C GLU A 62 9.79 -1.89 -14.60
N ASP A 63 10.06 -0.62 -14.91
CA ASP A 63 11.18 0.15 -14.37
C ASP A 63 10.91 0.60 -12.93
N ILE A 64 9.65 0.99 -12.64
CA ILE A 64 9.18 1.24 -11.27
C ILE A 64 9.34 -0.03 -10.44
N LEU A 65 8.87 -1.18 -10.93
CA LEU A 65 8.97 -2.45 -10.21
C LEU A 65 10.43 -2.83 -9.92
N ALA A 66 11.30 -2.77 -10.93
CA ALA A 66 12.72 -3.05 -10.76
C ALA A 66 13.35 -2.16 -9.68
N THR A 67 12.98 -0.88 -9.66
CA THR A 67 13.48 0.08 -8.67
C THR A 67 12.93 -0.17 -7.27
N VAL A 68 11.64 -0.50 -7.12
CA VAL A 68 11.03 -0.87 -5.83
C VAL A 68 11.70 -2.10 -5.25
N LEU A 69 11.95 -3.12 -6.06
CA LEU A 69 12.61 -4.34 -5.61
C LEU A 69 14.07 -4.08 -5.20
N GLU A 70 14.76 -3.16 -5.87
CA GLU A 70 16.10 -2.74 -5.45
C GLU A 70 16.07 -2.01 -4.10
N PHE A 71 15.05 -1.19 -3.82
CA PHE A 71 14.87 -0.59 -2.49
C PHE A 71 14.58 -1.68 -1.44
N ASP A 72 13.77 -2.67 -1.79
CA ASP A 72 13.36 -3.74 -0.87
C ASP A 72 14.53 -4.59 -0.37
N ARG A 73 15.63 -4.67 -1.12
CA ARG A 73 16.88 -5.31 -0.66
C ARG A 73 17.46 -4.66 0.60
N VAL A 74 17.17 -3.37 0.80
CA VAL A 74 17.59 -2.62 2.00
C VAL A 74 16.45 -2.57 3.02
N LEU A 75 15.21 -2.37 2.58
CA LEU A 75 14.05 -2.19 3.47
C LEU A 75 13.53 -3.51 4.08
N GLY A 76 13.76 -4.65 3.43
CA GLY A 76 13.38 -5.97 3.93
C GLY A 76 11.87 -6.17 4.07
N LEU A 77 11.05 -5.56 3.22
CA LEU A 77 9.59 -5.64 3.26
C LEU A 77 9.03 -6.88 2.53
N ASN A 78 9.90 -7.60 1.78
CA ASN A 78 9.59 -8.84 1.06
C ASN A 78 8.49 -8.62 0.01
N LEU A 79 8.67 -7.58 -0.81
CA LEU A 79 7.74 -7.13 -1.85
C LEU A 79 7.78 -8.01 -3.11
N ASN A 80 8.81 -8.83 -3.27
CA ASN A 80 8.91 -9.83 -4.34
C ASN A 80 8.08 -11.10 -4.08
N ASN A 81 7.51 -11.26 -2.89
CA ASN A 81 6.75 -12.46 -2.49
C ASN A 81 5.46 -12.06 -1.74
N ILE A 82 4.66 -11.22 -2.40
CA ILE A 82 3.36 -10.80 -1.92
C ILE A 82 2.36 -11.93 -2.18
N LYS A 83 1.82 -12.53 -1.13
CA LYS A 83 0.84 -13.62 -1.26
C LYS A 83 -0.50 -13.08 -1.77
N ASP A 84 -0.99 -13.61 -2.89
CA ASP A 84 -2.24 -13.21 -3.54
C ASP A 84 -3.44 -13.18 -2.60
N TYR A 85 -3.61 -14.21 -1.76
CA TYR A 85 -4.68 -14.29 -0.79
C TYR A 85 -4.70 -13.11 0.20
N SER A 86 -3.54 -12.55 0.55
CA SER A 86 -3.47 -11.45 1.53
C SER A 86 -4.02 -10.13 0.98
N VAL A 87 -3.96 -9.93 -0.34
CA VAL A 87 -4.47 -8.73 -1.01
C VAL A 87 -5.95 -8.90 -1.34
N VAL A 88 -6.34 -10.05 -1.88
CA VAL A 88 -7.74 -10.34 -2.29
C VAL A 88 -8.69 -10.40 -1.10
N ILE A 89 -8.31 -11.08 0.00
CA ILE A 89 -9.14 -11.18 1.21
C ILE A 89 -9.37 -9.80 1.83
N ALA A 90 -8.37 -8.93 1.79
CA ALA A 90 -8.50 -7.57 2.29
C ALA A 90 -9.40 -6.71 1.39
N ASP A 91 -9.31 -6.83 0.07
CA ASP A 91 -10.13 -6.02 -0.85
C ASP A 91 -11.62 -6.44 -0.84
N GLU A 92 -11.94 -7.73 -1.02
CA GLU A 92 -13.34 -8.18 -1.13
C GLU A 92 -14.13 -8.01 0.16
N GLN A 93 -13.52 -8.37 1.29
CA GLN A 93 -14.21 -8.36 2.58
C GLN A 93 -14.46 -6.92 3.05
N ILE A 94 -13.52 -6.00 2.77
CA ILE A 94 -13.65 -4.59 3.12
C ILE A 94 -14.61 -3.88 2.18
N GLU A 95 -14.58 -4.14 0.88
CA GLU A 95 -15.58 -3.62 -0.05
C GLU A 95 -16.99 -4.13 0.28
N LYS A 96 -17.12 -5.38 0.72
CA LYS A 96 -18.39 -5.90 1.21
C LYS A 96 -18.85 -5.12 2.44
N TYR A 97 -18.02 -4.98 3.47
CA TYR A 97 -18.41 -4.22 4.67
C TYR A 97 -18.72 -2.75 4.37
N ALA A 98 -18.00 -2.12 3.44
CA ALA A 98 -18.29 -0.75 3.03
C ALA A 98 -19.67 -0.64 2.37
N ARG A 99 -20.02 -1.57 1.47
CA ARG A 99 -21.35 -1.62 0.85
C ARG A 99 -22.47 -1.85 1.87
N GLU A 100 -22.28 -2.82 2.77
CA GLU A 100 -23.27 -3.14 3.82
C GLU A 100 -23.47 -1.96 4.78
N ARG A 101 -22.39 -1.23 5.11
CA ARG A 101 -22.45 0.01 5.89
C ARG A 101 -23.30 1.06 5.17
N ASP A 102 -23.05 1.31 3.89
CA ASP A 102 -23.74 2.36 3.14
C ASP A 102 -25.24 2.03 2.96
N ALA A 103 -25.56 0.75 2.71
CA ALA A 103 -26.94 0.27 2.74
C ALA A 103 -27.60 0.48 4.11
N ALA A 104 -26.92 0.11 5.20
CA ALA A 104 -27.41 0.35 6.55
C ALA A 104 -27.62 1.84 6.86
N ARG A 105 -26.76 2.75 6.36
CA ARG A 105 -26.96 4.21 6.49
C ARG A 105 -28.17 4.70 5.71
N ALA A 106 -28.36 4.24 4.47
CA ALA A 106 -29.50 4.60 3.64
C ALA A 106 -30.83 4.16 4.27
N GLU A 107 -30.82 2.99 4.92
CA GLU A 107 -31.97 2.43 5.64
C GLU A 107 -32.09 2.96 7.09
N LYS A 108 -31.28 3.94 7.48
CA LYS A 108 -31.22 4.53 8.83
C LYS A 108 -30.96 3.50 9.95
N ARG A 109 -30.40 2.34 9.62
CA ARG A 109 -29.88 1.33 10.56
C ARG A 109 -28.50 1.74 11.07
N TYR A 110 -28.45 2.77 11.90
CA TYR A 110 -27.18 3.36 12.36
C TYR A 110 -26.32 2.38 13.19
N GLU A 111 -26.94 1.48 13.96
CA GLU A 111 -26.20 0.47 14.71
C GLU A 111 -25.48 -0.52 13.80
N ASP A 112 -26.12 -0.97 12.72
CA ASP A 112 -25.51 -1.91 11.78
C ASP A 112 -24.43 -1.22 10.95
N ALA A 113 -24.65 0.04 10.55
CA ALA A 113 -23.61 0.86 9.94
C ALA A 113 -22.40 1.02 10.87
N ASP A 114 -22.62 1.16 12.19
CA ASP A 114 -21.54 1.24 13.17
C ASP A 114 -20.80 -0.10 13.34
N LYS A 115 -21.51 -1.23 13.31
CA LYS A 115 -20.91 -2.57 13.32
C LYS A 115 -20.02 -2.79 12.11
N PHE A 116 -20.48 -2.48 10.91
CA PHE A 116 -19.67 -2.61 9.69
C PHE A 116 -18.49 -1.63 9.70
N ARG A 117 -18.68 -0.40 10.18
CA ARG A 117 -17.57 0.55 10.41
C ARG A 117 -16.51 -0.03 11.33
N LYS A 118 -16.91 -0.68 12.43
CA LYS A 118 -15.98 -1.34 13.35
C LYS A 118 -15.25 -2.51 12.70
N LEU A 119 -15.93 -3.36 11.93
CA LEU A 119 -15.30 -4.47 11.21
C LEU A 119 -14.26 -3.98 10.19
N ILE A 120 -14.55 -2.87 9.50
CA ILE A 120 -13.60 -2.19 8.61
C ILE A 120 -12.40 -1.63 9.40
N GLU A 121 -12.67 -1.01 10.56
CA GLU A 121 -11.65 -0.49 11.47
C GLU A 121 -10.79 -1.57 12.12
N GLU A 122 -11.35 -2.75 12.40
CA GLU A 122 -10.68 -3.94 12.93
C GLU A 122 -9.75 -4.54 11.88
N ALA A 123 -10.17 -4.57 10.62
CA ALA A 123 -9.33 -4.95 9.48
C ALA A 123 -8.27 -3.89 9.13
N GLY A 124 -8.25 -2.76 9.85
CA GLY A 124 -7.23 -1.73 9.78
C GLY A 124 -7.65 -0.48 9.03
N PHE A 125 -8.72 -0.52 8.24
CA PHE A 125 -9.14 0.55 7.33
C PHE A 125 -9.98 1.63 8.05
N LYS A 126 -10.05 2.84 7.50
CA LYS A 126 -10.91 3.91 8.04
C LYS A 126 -11.86 4.39 6.95
N VAL A 127 -13.15 4.40 7.24
CA VAL A 127 -14.20 4.84 6.31
C VAL A 127 -15.04 5.93 7.00
N PHE A 128 -15.18 7.09 6.34
CA PHE A 128 -15.85 8.28 6.85
C PHE A 128 -17.36 8.26 6.53
#